data_AF-A0A816HQC9-F1
#
_entry.id   AF-A0A816HQC9-F1
#
_cell.length_a   1.000
_cell.length_b   1.000
_cell.length_c   1.000
_cell.angle_alpha   90.00
_cell.angle_beta   90.00
_cell.angle_gamma   90.00
#
_symmetry.space_group_name_H-M   'P 1'
#
loop_
_entity.id
_entity.type
_entity.pdbx_description
1 polymer ?
#
loop_
_entity_poly.entity_id
_entity_poly.type
_entity_poly.pdbx_seq_one_letter_code
_entity_poly.pdbx_strand_id
1 'polypeptide(L)' 'ASKPLYDKSGLLASDQTDRCDCNRFKCPGCFVPCANCQSAKCGLECRNLRTYSYEYRLYGTNKEITQQ' A
#
# COMPACT_ATOMS: atom_id res chain seq x y z
N ALA A 1 20.35 -6.50 0.58
CA ALA A 1 19.18 -5.62 0.80
C ALA A 1 17.98 -6.20 0.06
N SER A 2 16.78 -6.15 0.63
CA SER A 2 15.55 -6.58 -0.07
C SER A 2 15.22 -5.63 -1.22
N LYS A 3 14.65 -6.17 -2.31
CA LYS A 3 14.19 -5.35 -3.44
C LYS A 3 12.98 -4.50 -3.01
N PRO A 4 12.90 -3.20 -3.39
CA PRO A 4 11.72 -2.39 -3.14
C PRO A 4 10.45 -3.01 -3.73
N LEU A 5 9.35 -2.95 -2.96
CA LEU A 5 8.02 -3.34 -3.40
C LEU A 5 7.40 -2.24 -4.26
N TYR A 6 7.70 -0.99 -3.95
CA TYR A 6 7.29 0.18 -4.72
C TYR A 6 8.49 0.86 -5.37
N ASP A 7 8.27 1.50 -6.51
CA ASP A 7 9.27 2.33 -7.17
C ASP A 7 9.38 3.75 -6.54
N LYS A 8 10.20 4.60 -7.15
CA LYS A 8 10.44 5.99 -6.69
C LYS A 8 9.21 6.90 -6.78
N SER A 9 8.23 6.54 -7.61
CA SER A 9 6.95 7.25 -7.76
C SER A 9 5.87 6.69 -6.82
N GLY A 10 6.17 5.62 -6.09
CA GLY A 10 5.24 4.97 -5.18
C GLY A 10 4.27 4.02 -5.89
N LEU A 11 4.56 3.58 -7.11
CA LEU A 11 3.81 2.55 -7.82
C LEU A 11 4.37 1.16 -7.49
N LEU A 12 3.54 0.13 -7.53
CA LEU A 12 4.02 -1.24 -7.34
C LEU A 12 5.04 -1.62 -8.42
N ALA A 13 6.19 -2.17 -8.01
CA ALA A 13 7.27 -2.50 -8.92
C ALA A 13 6.94 -3.68 -9.85
N SER A 14 5.93 -4.49 -9.51
CA SER A 14 5.50 -5.65 -10.29
C SER A 14 4.66 -5.30 -11.51
N ASP A 15 3.77 -4.32 -11.40
CA ASP A 15 2.71 -4.04 -12.37
C ASP A 15 2.42 -2.54 -12.56
N GLN A 16 3.17 -1.67 -11.89
CA GLN A 16 3.02 -0.21 -11.93
C GLN A 16 1.66 0.29 -11.40
N THR A 17 0.94 -0.52 -10.61
CA THR A 17 -0.34 -0.11 -10.04
C THR A 17 -0.17 0.88 -8.89
N ASP A 18 -0.98 1.94 -8.92
CA ASP A 18 -1.07 2.94 -7.84
C ASP A 18 -1.97 2.48 -6.68
N ARG A 19 -1.45 1.56 -5.87
CA ARG A 19 -2.17 0.95 -4.74
C ARG A 19 -2.03 1.76 -3.45
N CYS A 20 -3.17 2.12 -2.86
CA CYS A 20 -3.23 2.73 -1.53
C CYS A 20 -2.91 1.72 -0.43
N ASP A 21 -2.28 2.16 0.64
CA ASP A 21 -1.88 1.34 1.79
C ASP A 21 -3.06 0.73 2.57
N CYS A 22 -4.28 1.21 2.36
CA CYS A 22 -5.50 0.54 2.84
C CYS A 22 -5.89 -0.70 2.03
N ASN A 23 -5.17 -0.98 0.93
CA ASN A 23 -5.36 -2.12 0.03
C ASN A 23 -6.72 -2.26 -0.65
N ARG A 24 -7.61 -1.25 -0.51
CA ARG A 24 -8.90 -1.22 -1.21
C ARG A 24 -8.73 -0.90 -2.69
N PHE A 25 -9.46 -1.64 -3.53
CA PHE A 25 -9.48 -1.43 -4.97
C PHE A 25 -9.97 -0.02 -5.32
N LYS A 26 -9.31 0.64 -6.29
CA LYS A 26 -9.64 2.00 -6.76
C LYS A 26 -9.73 3.06 -5.65
N CYS A 27 -9.06 2.87 -4.53
CA CYS A 27 -9.03 3.87 -3.47
C CYS A 27 -8.38 5.18 -3.99
N PRO A 28 -9.05 6.34 -3.90
CA PRO A 28 -8.47 7.62 -4.31
C PRO A 28 -7.34 8.07 -3.36
N GLY A 29 -7.26 7.49 -2.17
CA GLY A 29 -6.45 7.95 -1.05
C GLY A 29 -7.35 8.15 0.16
N CYS A 30 -6.99 7.59 1.30
CA CYS A 30 -7.81 7.64 2.52
C CYS A 30 -7.01 8.00 3.76
N PHE A 31 -5.75 8.41 3.59
CA PHE A 31 -4.89 8.90 4.65
C PHE A 31 -4.68 10.40 4.51
N VAL A 32 -4.11 11.00 5.55
CA VAL A 32 -3.60 12.37 5.47
C VAL A 32 -2.48 12.42 4.41
N PRO A 33 -2.38 13.48 3.58
CA PRO A 33 -1.32 13.61 2.59
C PRO A 33 0.07 13.39 3.18
N CYS A 34 0.84 12.51 2.56
CA CYS A 34 2.20 12.18 2.99
C CYS A 34 3.11 13.41 2.97
N ALA A 35 3.85 13.66 4.05
CA ALA A 35 4.80 14.77 4.12
C ALA A 35 5.94 14.68 3.07
N ASN A 36 6.27 13.46 2.61
CA ASN A 36 7.38 13.22 1.67
C ASN A 36 6.96 13.32 0.19
N CYS A 37 5.81 12.73 -0.19
CA CYS A 37 5.38 12.65 -1.59
C CYS A 37 4.01 13.26 -1.86
N GLN A 38 3.37 13.87 -0.86
CA GLN A 38 2.06 14.54 -0.91
C GLN A 38 0.87 13.64 -1.30
N SER A 39 1.10 12.36 -1.56
CA SER A 39 0.04 11.38 -1.82
C SER A 39 -0.77 11.07 -0.55
N ALA A 40 -2.09 11.02 -0.67
CA ALA A 40 -3.01 10.54 0.37
C ALA A 40 -3.12 9.00 0.41
N LYS A 41 -2.22 8.29 -0.29
CA LYS A 41 -2.21 6.82 -0.43
C LYS A 41 -1.16 6.11 0.41
N CYS A 42 -0.23 6.85 1.01
CA CYS A 42 0.70 6.30 1.99
C CYS A 42 0.00 6.15 3.34
N GLY A 43 0.32 5.10 4.08
CA GLY A 43 -0.05 4.95 5.48
C GLY A 43 0.82 5.84 6.37
N LEU A 44 1.34 5.29 7.47
CA LEU A 44 2.18 6.06 8.38
C LEU A 44 3.53 6.44 7.74
N GLU A 45 4.10 5.53 6.94
CA GLU A 45 5.35 5.73 6.24
C GLU A 45 5.15 5.92 4.74
N CYS A 46 5.99 6.76 4.11
CA CYS A 46 5.97 6.95 2.67
C CYS A 46 6.25 5.62 1.96
N ARG A 47 5.44 5.31 0.94
CA ARG A 47 5.59 4.06 0.18
C ARG A 47 6.71 4.11 -0.86
N ASN A 48 7.23 5.28 -1.22
CA ASN A 48 8.26 5.39 -2.27
C ASN A 48 9.51 4.60 -1.88
N LEU A 49 9.96 3.70 -2.76
CA LEU A 49 11.08 2.77 -2.52
C LEU A 49 10.92 1.83 -1.30
N ARG A 50 9.73 1.75 -0.71
CA ARG A 50 9.46 0.89 0.45
C ARG A 50 9.43 -0.58 0.02
N THR A 51 9.92 -1.47 0.89
CA THR A 51 10.04 -2.92 0.61
C THR A 51 8.89 -3.76 1.15
N TYR A 52 7.87 -3.14 1.76
CA TYR A 52 6.76 -3.83 2.41
C TYR A 52 5.44 -3.08 2.20
N SER A 53 4.32 -3.78 2.37
CA SER A 53 2.96 -3.22 2.40
C SER A 53 2.32 -3.47 3.76
N TYR A 54 1.35 -2.64 4.15
CA TYR A 54 0.54 -2.92 5.33
C TYR A 54 -0.41 -4.08 5.09
N GLU A 55 -0.64 -4.89 6.13
CA GLU A 55 -1.70 -5.89 6.17
C GLU A 55 -2.83 -5.38 7.06
N TYR A 56 -4.08 -5.58 6.65
CA TYR A 56 -5.24 -5.32 7.51
C TYR A 56 -5.81 -6.66 7.98
N ARG A 57 -6.04 -6.78 9.28
CA ARG A 57 -6.75 -7.93 9.87
C ARG A 57 -8.14 -7.47 10.26
N LEU A 58 -9.16 -8.13 9.71
CA LEU A 58 -10.55 -7.93 10.14
C LEU A 58 -10.78 -8.81 11.37
N TYR A 59 -10.98 -8.20 12.53
CA TYR A 59 -11.42 -8.95 13.71
C TYR A 59 -12.93 -9.13 13.63
N GLY A 60 -13.41 -10.37 13.39
CA GLY A 60 -14.83 -10.71 13.52
C GLY A 60 -15.54 -11.37 12.34
N THR A 61 -14.84 -11.98 11.37
CA THR A 61 -15.49 -12.92 10.44
C THR A 61 -14.60 -14.12 10.19
N ASN A 62 -15.07 -15.32 10.53
CA ASN A 62 -14.47 -16.57 10.07
C ASN A 62 -14.59 -16.65 8.55
N LYS A 63 -13.61 -16.10 7.82
CA LYS A 63 -13.39 -16.43 6.42
C LYS A 63 -11.90 -16.57 6.21
N GLU A 64 -11.48 -17.83 6.12
CA GLU A 64 -10.25 -18.26 5.50
C GLU A 64 -10.15 -17.58 4.13
N ILE A 65 -9.26 -16.59 4.02
CA ILE A 65 -8.91 -16.02 2.72
C ILE A 65 -7.75 -16.86 2.21
N THR A 66 -8.07 -17.96 1.55
CA THR A 66 -7.17 -18.65 0.63
C THR A 66 -6.91 -17.67 -0.52
N GLN A 67 -5.69 -17.13 -0.60
CA GLN A 67 -5.21 -16.45 -1.79
C GLN A 67 -4.86 -17.53 -2.82
N GLN A 68 -5.60 -17.58 -3.93
CA GLN A 68 -5.16 -18.21 -5.17
C GLN A 68 -4.26 -17.25 -5.94
#